data_AF-A0A963C4E4-F1
#
_entry.id   AF-A0A963C4E4-F1
#
_cell.length_a   1.000
_cell.length_b   1.000
_cell.length_c   1.000
_cell.angle_alpha   90.00
_cell.angle_beta   90.00
_cell.angle_gamma   90.00
#
_symmetry.space_group_name_H-M   'P 1'
#
loop_
_entity.id
_entity.type
_entity.pdbx_description
1 polymer ?
#
loop_
_entity_poly.entity_id
_entity_poly.type
_entity_poly.pdbx_seq_one_letter_code
_entity_poly.pdbx_strand_id
1 'polypeptide(L)'
;MLYQFARPFLFALDAETAHDLTLASLRTAHALHFPVACTAPQGTPVSVMGLEFPNRIGLAAGLDKNGECIEGLAALGFGHIEIGTVTPRPQPGNPKPRLFRLPLRQAIINRMGFNNHGVDTLVENVRRSTYKGILGINIGKNFDTPIERAVDDYLACLRKVYPHAGYVTVNISSPNTKNLRQLQGASELDGLLAPLKREQEVLAQQHGRHVPLALKIAPDLDEAQVQAIADALRRHR
;
A
#
# COMPACT_ATOMS: atom_id res chain seq x y z
N MET A 1 -19.13 -15.66 -14.16
CA MET A 1 -18.81 -16.30 -15.46
C MET A 1 -17.59 -15.67 -16.14
N LEU A 2 -17.49 -14.34 -16.31
CA LEU A 2 -16.34 -13.70 -16.98
C LEU A 2 -14.96 -14.06 -16.40
N TYR A 3 -14.81 -14.08 -15.06
CA TYR A 3 -13.55 -14.45 -14.41
C TYR A 3 -13.08 -15.88 -14.74
N GLN A 4 -14.02 -16.83 -14.83
CA GLN A 4 -13.70 -18.23 -15.14
C GLN A 4 -13.15 -18.37 -16.57
N PHE A 5 -13.61 -17.53 -17.50
CA PHE A 5 -13.09 -17.49 -18.87
C PHE A 5 -11.78 -16.71 -18.98
N ALA A 6 -11.64 -15.59 -18.28
CA ALA A 6 -10.42 -14.78 -18.32
C ALA A 6 -9.21 -15.47 -17.66
N ARG A 7 -9.45 -16.22 -16.57
CA ARG A 7 -8.39 -16.78 -15.73
C ARG A 7 -7.42 -17.70 -16.47
N PRO A 8 -7.84 -18.69 -17.29
CA PRO A 8 -6.89 -19.53 -18.05
C PRO A 8 -5.96 -18.73 -18.96
N PHE A 9 -6.46 -17.71 -19.66
CA PHE A 9 -5.64 -16.85 -20.52
C PHE A 9 -4.66 -16.01 -19.71
N LEU A 10 -5.12 -15.38 -18.61
CA LEU A 10 -4.23 -14.64 -17.71
C LEU A 10 -3.16 -15.54 -17.08
N PHE A 11 -3.48 -16.81 -16.82
CA PHE A 11 -2.58 -17.78 -16.24
C PHE A 11 -1.58 -18.38 -17.24
N ALA A 12 -1.82 -18.23 -18.55
CA ALA A 12 -0.89 -18.58 -19.61
C ALA A 12 0.22 -17.52 -19.83
N LEU A 13 0.03 -16.29 -19.33
CA LEU A 13 1.01 -15.20 -19.39
C LEU A 13 2.00 -15.25 -18.21
N ASP A 14 3.17 -14.63 -18.40
CA ASP A 14 4.06 -14.28 -17.29
C ASP A 14 3.28 -13.54 -16.19
N ALA A 15 3.66 -13.78 -14.94
CA ALA A 15 2.86 -13.34 -13.81
C ALA A 15 2.76 -11.82 -13.71
N GLU A 16 3.87 -11.11 -13.98
CA GLU A 16 3.92 -9.65 -13.96
C GLU A 16 3.26 -9.07 -15.22
N THR A 17 3.46 -9.68 -16.39
CA THR A 17 2.75 -9.27 -17.62
C THR A 17 1.23 -9.33 -17.47
N ALA A 18 0.68 -10.42 -16.89
CA ALA A 18 -0.76 -10.51 -16.70
C ALA A 18 -1.27 -9.53 -15.63
N HIS A 19 -0.44 -9.18 -14.64
CA HIS A 19 -0.76 -8.13 -13.66
C HIS A 19 -0.87 -6.76 -14.35
N ASP A 20 0.16 -6.37 -15.12
CA ASP A 20 0.22 -5.10 -15.84
C ASP A 20 -0.93 -4.99 -16.86
N LEU A 21 -1.21 -6.08 -17.60
CA LEU A 21 -2.32 -6.15 -18.55
C LEU A 21 -3.68 -5.99 -17.86
N THR A 22 -3.85 -6.59 -16.68
CA THR A 22 -5.12 -6.51 -15.94
C THR A 22 -5.36 -5.08 -15.45
N LEU A 23 -4.36 -4.42 -14.87
CA LEU A 23 -4.48 -3.02 -14.44
C LEU A 23 -4.74 -2.09 -15.62
N ALA A 24 -4.03 -2.26 -16.74
CA ALA A 24 -4.26 -1.49 -17.95
C ALA A 24 -5.70 -1.68 -18.48
N SER A 25 -6.20 -2.92 -18.45
CA SER A 25 -7.55 -3.27 -18.89
C SER A 25 -8.63 -2.68 -17.99
N LEU A 26 -8.45 -2.72 -16.66
CA LEU A 26 -9.36 -2.09 -15.70
C LEU A 26 -9.40 -0.57 -15.85
N ARG A 27 -8.23 0.07 -16.03
CA ARG A 27 -8.13 1.51 -16.29
C ARG A 27 -8.86 1.90 -17.57
N THR A 28 -8.64 1.16 -18.66
CA THR A 28 -9.32 1.39 -19.94
C THR A 28 -10.82 1.16 -19.84
N ALA A 29 -11.26 0.08 -19.18
CA ALA A 29 -12.67 -0.20 -18.98
C ALA A 29 -13.36 0.93 -18.21
N HIS A 30 -12.73 1.44 -17.15
CA HIS A 30 -13.24 2.60 -16.42
C HIS A 30 -13.32 3.86 -17.29
N ALA A 31 -12.26 4.19 -18.03
CA ALA A 31 -12.24 5.36 -18.92
C ALA A 31 -13.32 5.31 -20.02
N LEU A 32 -13.66 4.11 -20.49
CA LEU A 32 -14.72 3.87 -21.47
C LEU A 32 -16.11 3.72 -20.84
N HIS A 33 -16.25 3.91 -19.52
CA HIS A 33 -17.48 3.68 -18.76
C HIS A 33 -18.07 2.28 -18.95
N PHE A 34 -17.21 1.30 -19.25
CA PHE A 34 -17.64 -0.08 -19.40
C PHE A 34 -18.00 -0.65 -18.02
N PRO A 35 -19.22 -1.18 -17.83
CA PRO A 35 -19.64 -1.64 -16.52
C PRO A 35 -18.79 -2.85 -16.09
N VAL A 36 -18.06 -2.70 -14.98
CA VAL A 36 -17.45 -3.84 -14.32
C VAL A 36 -18.58 -4.60 -13.63
N ALA A 37 -19.00 -5.72 -14.21
CA ALA A 37 -20.09 -6.54 -13.69
C ALA A 37 -19.65 -7.24 -12.40
N CYS A 38 -19.72 -6.52 -11.29
CA CYS A 38 -19.56 -7.03 -9.94
C CYS A 38 -20.72 -6.54 -9.09
N THR A 39 -21.62 -7.45 -8.73
CA THR A 39 -22.52 -7.24 -7.59
C THR A 39 -21.71 -7.38 -6.33
N ALA A 40 -21.16 -6.28 -5.83
CA ALA A 40 -20.57 -6.25 -4.51
C ALA A 40 -21.71 -6.44 -3.49
N PRO A 41 -21.65 -7.46 -2.61
CA PRO A 41 -22.64 -7.58 -1.55
C PRO A 41 -22.58 -6.33 -0.65
N GLN A 42 -23.74 -5.86 -0.20
CA GLN A 42 -23.78 -4.82 0.82
C GLN A 42 -23.06 -5.34 2.07
N GLY A 43 -22.00 -4.65 2.48
CA GLY A 43 -21.27 -5.00 3.69
C GLY A 43 -21.84 -4.31 4.92
N THR A 44 -21.37 -4.75 6.09
CA THR A 44 -21.65 -4.08 7.36
C THR A 44 -20.57 -3.04 7.63
N PRO A 45 -20.92 -1.76 7.84
CA PRO A 45 -19.95 -0.73 8.19
C PRO A 45 -19.19 -1.04 9.48
N VAL A 46 -17.96 -0.55 9.59
CA VAL A 46 -17.12 -0.70 10.79
C VAL A 46 -16.24 0.52 11.01
N SER A 47 -16.19 0.99 12.25
CA SER A 47 -15.32 2.08 12.69
C SER A 47 -13.94 1.54 13.08
N VAL A 48 -12.88 1.99 12.41
CA VAL A 48 -11.49 1.59 12.70
C VAL A 48 -10.58 2.81 12.54
N MET A 49 -9.67 3.05 13.51
CA MET A 49 -8.76 4.21 13.50
C MET A 49 -9.46 5.59 13.36
N GLY A 50 -10.73 5.69 13.79
CA GLY A 50 -11.53 6.91 13.62
C GLY A 50 -12.11 7.10 12.22
N LEU A 51 -12.04 6.08 11.35
CA LEU A 51 -12.62 6.08 10.01
C LEU A 51 -13.81 5.10 9.93
N GLU A 52 -14.81 5.46 9.13
CA GLU A 52 -16.00 4.63 8.88
C GLU A 52 -15.84 3.83 7.57
N PHE A 53 -15.41 2.58 7.68
CA PHE A 53 -15.29 1.69 6.53
C PHE A 53 -16.67 1.15 6.15
N PRO A 54 -17.10 1.20 4.88
CA PRO A 54 -18.41 0.73 4.47
C PRO A 54 -18.53 -0.81 4.54
N ASN A 55 -17.40 -1.52 4.55
CA ASN A 55 -17.33 -2.95 4.79
C ASN A 55 -15.91 -3.37 5.27
N ARG A 56 -15.78 -4.62 5.69
CA ARG A 56 -14.54 -5.18 6.31
C ARG A 56 -13.48 -5.65 5.30
N ILE A 57 -13.74 -5.56 4.00
CA ILE A 57 -12.86 -6.11 2.96
C ILE A 57 -12.17 -4.97 2.22
N GLY A 58 -10.85 -4.90 2.35
CA GLY A 58 -10.01 -3.95 1.62
C GLY A 58 -9.13 -4.60 0.59
N LEU A 59 -8.67 -3.80 -0.37
CA LEU A 59 -7.60 -4.18 -1.26
C LEU A 59 -6.25 -3.79 -0.63
N ALA A 60 -5.36 -4.77 -0.47
CA ALA A 60 -4.02 -4.55 0.11
C ALA A 60 -3.07 -3.85 -0.88
N ALA A 61 -2.05 -3.16 -0.34
CA ALA A 61 -0.97 -2.59 -1.14
C ALA A 61 -0.19 -3.64 -1.93
N GLY A 62 0.46 -3.16 -2.98
CA GLY A 62 1.28 -3.95 -3.89
C GLY A 62 0.59 -4.32 -5.19
N LEU A 63 -0.75 -4.19 -5.26
CA LEU A 63 -1.48 -4.31 -6.52
C LEU A 63 -1.36 -3.01 -7.33
N ASP A 64 -2.02 -1.92 -6.91
CA ASP A 64 -1.89 -0.62 -7.56
C ASP A 64 -0.84 0.25 -6.85
N LYS A 65 0.42 0.11 -7.26
CA LYS A 65 1.55 0.77 -6.59
C LYS A 65 1.62 2.28 -6.84
N ASN A 66 1.02 2.75 -7.93
CA ASN A 66 1.13 4.13 -8.39
C ASN A 66 -0.21 4.89 -8.33
N GLY A 67 -1.30 4.24 -7.91
CA GLY A 67 -2.64 4.82 -7.91
C GLY A 67 -3.23 5.00 -9.32
N GLU A 68 -2.85 4.16 -10.28
CA GLU A 68 -3.21 4.29 -11.68
C GLU A 68 -4.60 3.72 -12.04
N CYS A 69 -5.22 2.98 -11.12
CA CYS A 69 -6.43 2.20 -11.39
C CYS A 69 -7.42 2.21 -10.20
N ILE A 70 -7.45 3.28 -9.41
CA ILE A 70 -8.24 3.37 -8.17
C ILE A 70 -9.73 3.10 -8.44
N GLU A 71 -10.33 3.74 -9.44
CA GLU A 71 -11.76 3.61 -9.74
C GLU A 71 -12.13 2.23 -10.28
N GLY A 72 -11.31 1.68 -11.18
CA GLY A 72 -11.53 0.35 -11.72
C GLY A 72 -11.50 -0.72 -10.63
N LEU A 73 -10.64 -0.54 -9.62
CA LEU A 73 -10.58 -1.40 -8.44
C LEU A 73 -11.72 -1.13 -7.46
N ALA A 74 -12.11 0.14 -7.26
CA ALA A 74 -13.22 0.52 -6.40
C ALA A 74 -14.55 -0.07 -6.86
N ALA A 75 -14.76 -0.16 -8.18
CA ALA A 75 -15.94 -0.78 -8.78
C ALA A 75 -16.11 -2.28 -8.42
N LEU A 76 -15.07 -2.94 -7.92
CA LEU A 76 -15.13 -4.33 -7.46
C LEU A 76 -15.75 -4.47 -6.06
N GLY A 77 -16.02 -3.37 -5.35
CA GLY A 77 -16.76 -3.37 -4.08
C GLY A 77 -15.92 -3.34 -2.81
N PHE A 78 -14.61 -3.10 -2.91
CA PHE A 78 -13.75 -2.98 -1.73
C PHE A 78 -14.19 -1.80 -0.85
N GLY A 79 -14.23 -2.02 0.47
CA GLY A 79 -14.53 -0.97 1.43
C GLY A 79 -13.41 0.06 1.59
N HIS A 80 -12.19 -0.31 1.23
CA HIS A 80 -11.06 0.61 1.09
C HIS A 80 -10.03 0.06 0.10
N ILE A 81 -9.17 0.94 -0.40
CA ILE A 81 -8.06 0.59 -1.29
C ILE A 81 -6.76 1.10 -0.66
N GLU A 82 -5.78 0.23 -0.48
CA GLU A 82 -4.42 0.64 -0.12
C GLU A 82 -3.54 0.65 -1.38
N ILE A 83 -3.11 1.83 -1.83
CA ILE A 83 -2.14 1.99 -2.94
C ILE A 83 -0.71 2.06 -2.41
N GLY A 84 0.28 1.90 -3.31
CA GLY A 84 1.70 1.79 -2.94
C GLY A 84 2.17 0.33 -2.83
N THR A 85 3.33 0.02 -2.25
CA THR A 85 4.25 0.91 -1.55
C THR A 85 4.94 1.90 -2.50
N VAL A 86 4.87 3.19 -2.15
CA VAL A 86 5.54 4.27 -2.86
C VAL A 86 6.77 4.75 -2.09
N THR A 87 7.78 5.23 -2.82
CA THR A 87 9.02 5.78 -2.27
C THR A 87 9.19 7.24 -2.69
N PRO A 88 10.07 8.03 -2.04
CA PRO A 88 10.27 9.43 -2.43
C PRO A 88 10.64 9.61 -3.91
N ARG A 89 11.62 8.83 -4.38
CA ARG A 89 12.07 8.81 -5.78
C ARG A 89 11.48 7.60 -6.52
N PRO A 90 11.27 7.67 -7.85
CA PRO A 90 10.95 6.49 -8.64
C PRO A 90 12.10 5.48 -8.57
N GLN A 91 11.75 4.19 -8.64
CA GLN A 91 12.75 3.13 -8.74
C GLN A 91 12.21 1.92 -9.51
N PRO A 92 13.06 1.22 -10.28
CA PRO A 92 12.63 0.12 -11.14
C PRO A 92 12.28 -1.15 -10.37
N GLY A 93 12.72 -1.27 -9.11
CA GLY A 93 12.68 -2.50 -8.30
C GLY A 93 13.74 -3.52 -8.72
N ASN A 94 13.59 -4.77 -8.25
CA ASN A 94 14.56 -5.83 -8.56
C ASN A 94 14.43 -6.33 -10.02
N PRO A 95 15.47 -6.96 -10.59
CA PRO A 95 15.41 -7.52 -11.95
C PRO A 95 14.27 -8.55 -12.14
N LYS A 96 13.70 -8.60 -13.34
CA LYS A 96 12.73 -9.64 -13.76
C LYS A 96 13.45 -10.97 -14.09
N PRO A 97 12.78 -12.13 -13.96
CA PRO A 97 11.45 -12.34 -13.40
C PRO A 97 11.45 -12.25 -11.88
N ARG A 98 10.38 -11.66 -11.33
CA ARG A 98 10.27 -11.30 -9.90
C ARG A 98 8.89 -11.53 -9.30
N LEU A 99 7.94 -12.08 -10.06
CA LEU A 99 6.63 -12.50 -9.60
C LEU A 99 6.38 -13.92 -10.12
N PHE A 100 5.98 -14.82 -9.23
CA PHE A 100 5.80 -16.25 -9.50
C PHE A 100 4.47 -16.70 -8.92
N ARG A 101 3.76 -17.57 -9.64
CA ARG A 101 2.49 -18.17 -9.21
C ARG A 101 2.72 -19.63 -8.84
N LEU A 102 2.05 -20.09 -7.79
CA LEU A 102 1.95 -21.50 -7.42
C LEU A 102 0.45 -21.89 -7.44
N PRO A 103 -0.15 -22.16 -8.62
CA PRO A 103 -1.59 -22.31 -8.76
C PRO A 103 -2.20 -23.42 -7.88
N LEU A 104 -1.50 -24.55 -7.74
CA LEU A 104 -1.93 -25.68 -6.90
C LEU A 104 -1.98 -25.36 -5.39
N ARG A 105 -1.34 -24.27 -4.98
CA ARG A 105 -1.32 -23.78 -3.59
C ARG A 105 -2.05 -22.45 -3.43
N GLN A 106 -2.65 -21.93 -4.51
CA GLN A 106 -3.25 -20.60 -4.55
C GLN A 106 -2.32 -19.50 -3.99
N ALA A 107 -1.01 -19.66 -4.24
CA ALA A 107 0.02 -18.81 -3.65
C ALA A 107 0.81 -18.04 -4.70
N ILE A 108 1.48 -16.99 -4.25
CA ILE A 108 2.42 -16.19 -5.03
C ILE A 108 3.73 -16.03 -4.26
N ILE A 109 4.84 -15.98 -4.99
CA ILE A 109 6.14 -15.55 -4.47
C ILE A 109 6.53 -14.31 -5.26
N ASN A 110 6.95 -13.24 -4.58
CA ASN A 110 7.42 -12.05 -5.27
C ASN A 110 8.68 -11.50 -4.61
N ARG A 111 9.49 -10.88 -5.46
CA ARG A 111 10.68 -10.13 -5.07
C ARG A 111 10.72 -8.78 -5.77
N MET A 112 9.60 -8.05 -5.75
CA MET A 112 9.41 -6.84 -6.56
C MET A 112 10.41 -5.71 -6.21
N GLY A 113 10.72 -5.51 -4.92
CA GLY A 113 11.67 -4.48 -4.46
C GLY A 113 11.14 -3.05 -4.61
N PHE A 114 9.87 -2.81 -4.27
CA PHE A 114 9.20 -1.50 -4.36
C PHE A 114 9.36 -0.81 -5.73
N ASN A 115 9.11 -1.50 -6.85
CA ASN A 115 9.04 -0.84 -8.15
C ASN A 115 7.86 0.15 -8.17
N ASN A 116 8.13 1.45 -8.34
CA ASN A 116 7.11 2.50 -8.35
C ASN A 116 7.62 3.78 -9.05
N HIS A 117 6.70 4.67 -9.41
CA HIS A 117 6.98 5.93 -10.13
C HIS A 117 7.26 7.13 -9.22
N GLY A 118 7.50 6.90 -7.92
CA GLY A 118 7.75 7.94 -6.93
C GLY A 118 6.47 8.59 -6.40
N VAL A 119 6.59 9.21 -5.22
CA VAL A 119 5.45 9.77 -4.49
C VAL A 119 4.79 10.95 -5.21
N ASP A 120 5.54 11.73 -5.98
CA ASP A 120 4.97 12.86 -6.74
C ASP A 120 4.01 12.38 -7.83
N THR A 121 4.41 11.33 -8.56
CA THR A 121 3.54 10.69 -9.57
C THR A 121 2.29 10.08 -8.93
N LEU A 122 2.45 9.39 -7.79
CA LEU A 122 1.32 8.82 -7.06
C LEU A 122 0.34 9.91 -6.63
N VAL A 123 0.83 11.01 -6.06
CA VAL A 123 -0.03 12.13 -5.62
C VAL A 123 -0.77 12.76 -6.79
N GLU A 124 -0.13 12.92 -7.95
CA GLU A 124 -0.79 13.41 -9.16
C GLU A 124 -1.93 12.48 -9.61
N ASN A 125 -1.69 11.17 -9.60
CA ASN A 125 -2.73 10.19 -9.92
C ASN A 125 -3.91 10.24 -8.92
N VAL A 126 -3.61 10.34 -7.62
CA VAL A 126 -4.64 10.46 -6.58
C VAL A 126 -5.46 11.75 -6.74
N ARG A 127 -4.84 12.88 -7.12
CA ARG A 127 -5.57 14.13 -7.37
C ARG A 127 -6.52 14.06 -8.55
N ARG A 128 -6.20 13.24 -9.56
CA ARG A 128 -7.08 12.97 -10.71
C ARG A 128 -8.21 12.01 -10.37
N SER A 129 -8.06 11.23 -9.31
CA SER A 129 -9.05 10.26 -8.90
C SER A 129 -10.33 10.94 -8.40
N THR A 130 -11.48 10.33 -8.73
CA THR A 130 -12.79 10.74 -8.24
C THR A 130 -13.28 9.88 -7.06
N TYR A 131 -12.50 8.86 -6.67
CA TYR A 131 -12.85 7.93 -5.60
C TYR A 131 -13.09 8.67 -4.27
N LYS A 132 -14.26 8.40 -3.66
CA LYS A 132 -14.70 9.00 -2.39
C LYS A 132 -14.65 8.05 -1.20
N GLY A 133 -14.20 6.81 -1.41
CA GLY A 133 -14.04 5.84 -0.32
C GLY A 133 -12.73 6.06 0.45
N ILE A 134 -12.42 5.14 1.35
CA ILE A 134 -11.20 5.23 2.16
C ILE A 134 -10.00 4.78 1.31
N LEU A 135 -9.08 5.72 1.08
CA LEU A 135 -7.83 5.46 0.37
C LEU A 135 -6.66 5.39 1.38
N GLY A 136 -6.08 4.21 1.54
CA GLY A 136 -4.81 4.00 2.23
C GLY A 136 -3.64 4.30 1.30
N ILE A 137 -2.60 4.97 1.80
CA ILE A 137 -1.36 5.17 1.04
C ILE A 137 -0.19 4.53 1.80
N ASN A 138 0.38 3.49 1.19
CA ASN A 138 1.48 2.73 1.74
C ASN A 138 2.83 3.35 1.32
N ILE A 139 3.66 3.74 2.29
CA ILE A 139 4.94 4.44 2.07
C ILE A 139 6.12 3.59 2.51
N GLY A 140 7.25 3.75 1.83
CA GLY A 140 8.47 3.01 2.08
C GLY A 140 9.74 3.79 1.74
N LYS A 141 10.88 3.18 2.04
CA LYS A 141 12.23 3.69 1.78
C LYS A 141 12.71 3.35 0.37
N ASN A 142 13.39 4.28 -0.30
CA ASN A 142 14.11 3.99 -1.53
C ASN A 142 15.21 2.92 -1.30
N PHE A 143 15.55 2.14 -2.33
CA PHE A 143 16.48 1.01 -2.19
C PHE A 143 17.91 1.44 -1.80
N ASP A 144 18.33 2.63 -2.24
CA ASP A 144 19.67 3.21 -2.09
C ASP A 144 19.82 4.11 -0.84
N THR A 145 18.72 4.51 -0.20
CA THR A 145 18.78 5.27 1.06
C THR A 145 19.37 4.38 2.17
N PRO A 146 20.43 4.80 2.88
CA PRO A 146 20.96 4.06 4.02
C PRO A 146 19.90 3.82 5.11
N ILE A 147 20.01 2.74 5.88
CA ILE A 147 18.98 2.38 6.86
C ILE A 147 18.88 3.41 8.00
N GLU A 148 20.01 4.03 8.34
CA GLU A 148 20.15 5.09 9.33
C GLU A 148 19.41 6.37 8.92
N ARG A 149 19.17 6.53 7.61
CA ARG A 149 18.43 7.64 7.00
C ARG A 149 17.05 7.24 6.51
N ALA A 150 16.59 6.04 6.84
CA ALA A 150 15.29 5.53 6.38
C ALA A 150 14.15 6.50 6.73
N VAL A 151 14.19 7.07 7.94
CA VAL A 151 13.17 8.01 8.45
C VAL A 151 12.97 9.22 7.53
N ASP A 152 14.02 9.71 6.86
CA ASP A 152 13.94 10.83 5.93
C ASP A 152 12.97 10.53 4.78
N ASP A 153 13.03 9.30 4.24
CA ASP A 153 12.16 8.87 3.15
C ASP A 153 10.70 8.74 3.61
N TYR A 154 10.47 8.20 4.80
CA TYR A 154 9.12 8.10 5.36
C TYR A 154 8.53 9.48 5.64
N LEU A 155 9.30 10.42 6.20
CA LEU A 155 8.85 11.80 6.43
C LEU A 155 8.56 12.53 5.11
N ALA A 156 9.44 12.37 4.12
CA ALA A 156 9.26 12.98 2.80
C ALA A 156 7.97 12.47 2.11
N CYS A 157 7.71 11.17 2.17
CA CYS A 157 6.46 10.60 1.67
C CYS A 157 5.26 11.05 2.50
N LEU A 158 5.33 10.97 3.83
CA LEU A 158 4.23 11.34 4.73
C LEU A 158 3.74 12.76 4.43
N ARG A 159 4.62 13.76 4.38
CA ARG A 159 4.27 15.16 4.06
C ARG A 159 3.50 15.30 2.76
N LYS A 160 3.88 14.54 1.72
CA LYS A 160 3.26 14.62 0.39
C LYS A 160 1.92 13.90 0.32
N VAL A 161 1.78 12.76 1.00
CA VAL A 161 0.57 11.92 0.92
C VAL A 161 -0.49 12.32 1.96
N TYR A 162 -0.09 12.96 3.05
CA TYR A 162 -0.98 13.34 4.16
C TYR A 162 -2.26 14.06 3.72
N PRO A 163 -2.24 15.11 2.86
CA PRO A 163 -3.49 15.77 2.45
C PRO A 163 -4.42 14.91 1.58
N HIS A 164 -3.94 13.77 1.06
CA HIS A 164 -4.65 12.95 0.08
C HIS A 164 -5.07 11.57 0.63
N ALA A 165 -4.51 11.15 1.76
CA ALA A 165 -4.76 9.85 2.37
C ALA A 165 -5.98 9.87 3.32
N GLY A 166 -6.75 8.78 3.31
CA GLY A 166 -7.65 8.40 4.40
C GLY A 166 -6.87 7.84 5.59
N TYR A 167 -5.84 7.03 5.33
CA TYR A 167 -4.82 6.61 6.30
C TYR A 167 -3.47 6.39 5.60
N VAL A 168 -2.38 6.43 6.35
CA VAL A 168 -1.03 6.19 5.81
C VAL A 168 -0.44 4.93 6.45
N THR A 169 0.06 4.01 5.62
CA THR A 169 0.71 2.79 6.09
C THR A 169 2.22 2.93 6.00
N VAL A 170 2.90 2.83 7.14
CA VAL A 170 4.37 2.79 7.24
C VAL A 170 4.82 1.34 7.03
N ASN A 171 5.44 1.06 5.89
CA ASN A 171 5.87 -0.30 5.55
C ASN A 171 7.34 -0.52 5.90
N ILE A 172 7.58 -1.37 6.91
CA ILE A 172 8.91 -1.80 7.34
C ILE A 172 9.13 -3.32 7.16
N SER A 173 8.19 -4.00 6.50
CA SER A 173 8.13 -5.48 6.51
C SER A 173 8.54 -6.16 5.22
N SER A 174 8.78 -5.39 4.14
CA SER A 174 9.22 -5.95 2.86
C SER A 174 10.52 -6.76 3.01
N PRO A 175 10.52 -8.06 2.63
CA PRO A 175 11.76 -8.85 2.57
C PRO A 175 12.64 -8.50 1.38
N ASN A 176 12.14 -7.65 0.46
CA ASN A 176 12.73 -7.43 -0.86
C ASN A 176 13.51 -6.11 -0.96
N THR A 177 13.63 -5.39 0.16
CA THR A 177 14.42 -4.17 0.29
C THR A 177 15.51 -4.45 1.32
N LYS A 178 16.78 -4.31 0.91
CA LYS A 178 17.93 -4.66 1.75
C LYS A 178 17.81 -4.02 3.13
N ASN A 179 17.97 -4.84 4.17
CA ASN A 179 17.98 -4.45 5.58
C ASN A 179 16.71 -3.77 6.11
N LEU A 180 15.61 -3.70 5.35
CA LEU A 180 14.43 -2.94 5.77
C LEU A 180 13.81 -3.46 7.09
N ARG A 181 13.78 -4.79 7.26
CA ARG A 181 13.25 -5.44 8.46
C ARG A 181 14.06 -5.14 9.73
N GLN A 182 15.27 -4.58 9.61
CA GLN A 182 16.04 -4.11 10.78
C GLN A 182 15.33 -2.96 11.50
N LEU A 183 14.46 -2.19 10.81
CA LEU A 183 13.62 -1.15 11.42
C LEU A 183 12.57 -1.70 12.40
N GLN A 184 12.40 -3.03 12.46
CA GLN A 184 11.53 -3.68 13.45
C GLN A 184 12.25 -3.91 14.79
N GLY A 185 13.57 -3.66 14.87
CA GLY A 185 14.30 -3.64 16.13
C GLY A 185 13.81 -2.53 17.05
N ALA A 186 13.82 -2.75 18.37
CA ALA A 186 13.17 -1.85 19.33
C ALA A 186 13.69 -0.40 19.23
N SER A 187 15.02 -0.21 19.17
CA SER A 187 15.64 1.11 19.10
C SER A 187 15.38 1.79 17.76
N GLU A 188 15.49 1.06 16.66
CA GLU A 188 15.27 1.55 15.30
C GLU A 188 13.80 1.92 15.09
N LEU A 189 12.88 1.12 15.64
CA LEU A 189 11.45 1.38 15.58
C LEU A 189 11.08 2.63 16.37
N ASP A 190 11.60 2.80 17.59
CA ASP A 190 11.41 4.03 18.35
C ASP A 190 11.97 5.25 17.60
N GLY A 191 13.15 5.11 16.97
CA GLY A 191 13.77 6.13 16.13
C GLY A 191 12.98 6.48 14.86
N LEU A 192 12.15 5.56 14.36
CA LEU A 192 11.27 5.78 13.22
C LEU A 192 9.92 6.37 13.63
N LEU A 193 9.30 5.83 14.69
CA LEU A 193 7.96 6.21 15.11
C LEU A 193 7.92 7.61 15.74
N ALA A 194 8.91 7.98 16.56
CA ALA A 194 8.90 9.27 17.26
C ALA A 194 8.92 10.47 16.28
N PRO A 195 9.76 10.50 15.22
CA PRO A 195 9.70 11.55 14.22
C PRO A 195 8.40 11.53 13.41
N LEU A 196 7.90 10.35 13.02
CA LEU A 196 6.66 10.24 12.25
C LEU A 196 5.45 10.78 13.00
N LYS A 197 5.35 10.49 14.31
CA LYS A 197 4.28 11.02 15.16
C LYS A 197 4.34 12.53 15.33
N ARG A 198 5.54 13.08 15.57
CA ARG A 198 5.75 14.54 15.61
C ARG A 198 5.35 15.20 14.30
N GLU A 199 5.74 14.63 13.17
CA GLU A 199 5.36 15.13 11.85
C GLU A 199 3.85 15.01 11.61
N GLN A 200 3.22 13.91 12.03
CA GLN A 200 1.77 13.71 11.95
C GLN A 200 1.01 14.80 12.72
N GLU A 201 1.48 15.20 13.90
CA GLU A 201 0.88 16.29 14.69
C GLU A 201 0.98 17.64 13.97
N VAL A 202 2.15 17.96 13.42
CA VAL A 202 2.37 19.18 12.64
C VAL A 202 1.43 19.22 11.42
N LEU A 203 1.37 18.12 10.67
CA LEU A 203 0.50 18.00 9.50
C LEU A 203 -0.99 18.03 9.88
N ALA A 204 -1.36 17.48 11.04
CA ALA A 204 -2.73 17.53 11.54
C ALA A 204 -3.17 18.96 11.83
N GLN A 205 -2.30 19.77 12.44
CA GLN A 205 -2.53 21.19 12.68
C GLN A 205 -2.61 21.96 11.36
N GLN A 206 -1.66 21.72 10.45
CA GLN A 206 -1.59 22.40 9.15
C GLN A 206 -2.83 22.15 8.27
N HIS A 207 -3.35 20.91 8.27
CA HIS A 207 -4.47 20.52 7.41
C HIS A 207 -5.83 20.50 8.12
N GLY A 208 -5.88 20.81 9.42
CA GLY A 208 -7.12 20.80 10.21
C GLY A 208 -7.79 19.43 10.32
N ARG A 209 -7.04 18.33 10.13
CA ARG A 209 -7.55 16.96 10.20
C ARG A 209 -6.48 15.97 10.64
N HIS A 210 -6.88 14.95 11.41
CA HIS A 210 -6.00 13.85 11.80
C HIS A 210 -6.07 12.70 10.79
N VAL A 211 -4.93 12.30 10.21
CA VAL A 211 -4.84 11.14 9.31
C VAL A 211 -4.13 10.02 10.05
N PRO A 212 -4.79 8.88 10.35
CA PRO A 212 -4.18 7.81 11.12
C PRO A 212 -3.00 7.17 10.40
N LEU A 213 -1.99 6.78 11.18
CA LEU A 213 -0.85 5.97 10.74
C LEU A 213 -1.06 4.52 11.15
N ALA A 214 -0.79 3.60 10.23
CA ALA A 214 -0.74 2.16 10.48
C ALA A 214 0.68 1.64 10.25
N LEU A 215 1.17 0.75 11.12
CA LEU A 215 2.47 0.09 10.93
C LEU A 215 2.26 -1.30 10.30
N LYS A 216 2.92 -1.59 9.18
CA LYS A 216 2.86 -2.90 8.53
C LYS A 216 4.11 -3.71 8.88
N ILE A 217 3.92 -4.77 9.67
CA ILE A 217 4.98 -5.64 10.19
C ILE A 217 5.10 -6.95 9.40
N ALA A 218 6.23 -7.63 9.53
CA ALA A 218 6.48 -8.93 8.91
C ALA A 218 5.80 -10.06 9.70
N PRO A 219 5.40 -11.16 9.06
CA PRO A 219 4.90 -12.33 9.77
C PRO A 219 6.03 -13.16 10.41
N ASP A 220 7.27 -12.97 9.95
CA ASP A 220 8.44 -13.73 10.38
C ASP A 220 9.04 -13.11 11.67
N LEU A 221 8.25 -13.07 12.75
CA LEU A 221 8.60 -12.50 14.04
C LEU A 221 8.33 -13.51 15.17
N ASP A 222 9.19 -13.54 16.17
CA ASP A 222 8.92 -14.27 17.41
C ASP A 222 8.00 -13.48 18.36
N GLU A 223 7.49 -14.15 19.40
CA GLU A 223 6.55 -13.56 20.36
C GLU A 223 7.12 -12.35 21.10
N ALA A 224 8.42 -12.39 21.45
CA ALA A 224 9.08 -11.28 22.13
C ALA A 224 9.21 -10.05 21.21
N GLN A 225 9.51 -10.26 19.92
CA GLN A 225 9.54 -9.21 18.91
C GLN A 225 8.15 -8.59 18.70
N VAL A 226 7.10 -9.42 18.63
CA VAL A 226 5.71 -8.94 18.52
C VAL A 226 5.34 -8.08 19.74
N GLN A 227 5.66 -8.53 20.95
CA GLN A 227 5.42 -7.78 22.18
C GLN A 227 6.17 -6.44 22.20
N ALA A 228 7.46 -6.43 21.82
CA ALA A 228 8.26 -5.22 21.77
C ALA A 228 7.70 -4.18 20.78
N ILE A 229 7.24 -4.62 19.60
CA ILE A 229 6.58 -3.77 18.62
C ILE A 229 5.26 -3.22 19.18
N ALA A 230 4.44 -4.07 19.82
CA ALA A 230 3.18 -3.65 20.41
C ALA A 230 3.39 -2.57 21.49
N ASP A 231 4.41 -2.73 22.33
CA ASP A 231 4.76 -1.74 23.35
C ASP A 231 5.28 -0.44 22.73
N ALA A 232 6.08 -0.50 21.66
CA ALA A 232 6.48 0.69 20.91
C ALA A 232 5.28 1.45 20.33
N LEU A 233 4.33 0.74 19.72
CA LEU A 233 3.10 1.35 19.19
C LEU A 233 2.25 2.00 20.29
N ARG A 234 2.24 1.44 21.51
CA ARG A 234 1.55 2.04 22.67
C ARG A 234 2.27 3.28 23.21
N ARG A 235 3.60 3.35 23.12
CA ARG A 235 4.38 4.54 23.50
C ARG A 235 4.17 5.70 22.54
N HIS A 236 4.04 5.41 21.24
CA HIS A 236 3.94 6.41 20.16
C HIS A 236 2.51 6.57 19.60
N ARG A 237 1.49 6.66 20.47
CA ARG A 237 0.08 6.74 20.05
C ARG A 237 -0.28 8.05 19.37
#